data_AF-R2XQM9-F1
#
_entry.id   AF-R2XQM9-F1
#
_cell.length_a   1.000
_cell.length_b   1.000
_cell.length_c   1.000
_cell.angle_alpha   90.00
_cell.angle_beta   90.00
_cell.angle_gamma   90.00
#
_symmetry.space_group_name_H-M   'P 1'
#
loop_
_entity.id
_entity.type
_entity.pdbx_description
1 polymer ?
#
loop_
_entity_poly.entity_id
_entity_poly.type
_entity_poly.pdbx_seq_one_letter_code
_entity_poly.pdbx_strand_id
1 'polypeptide(L)'
;MRRRPAIMWPLLALLFFCYVAAVIITIKDNQKQLEKTTYQQWQTAYVKESGDGSYVQTNPEEKEVVSLSEGHGYGMLITMQAAKRGWASEKEFRDFYRYYEHFQLSDDVPLMSWRQKFEDERVLEQEKTNATDGDLDIAYALIEASKQWPDSQMNYKGAAKKLLTAIKTKNYNSTNKLLTVGAWATKESDSYDLIRPSDIIPSYFDAFASFTGDDFWKTLKNHSLVVLEDLSKQHKSGLIPDFAVVKNNRVEPAEKNLIAGPNDGNYGANACRIPWRLASSSDKRSNQILSKMMNFFLKQGSIAEGYTLSGQPLSQNLSKNFSAPVLFAADQKKAYGNLVTTESWVINDGVSKNDYYGDTLTTLITLQMDQK
;
A
#
# COMPACT_ATOMS: atom_id res chain seq x y z
N MET A 1 -58.87 -30.26 15.37
CA MET A 1 -57.57 -29.65 14.96
C MET A 1 -57.76 -28.14 14.81
N ARG A 2 -57.21 -27.31 15.71
CA ARG A 2 -57.24 -25.84 15.55
C ARG A 2 -56.30 -25.47 14.39
N ARG A 3 -56.86 -25.01 13.27
CA ARG A 3 -56.07 -24.43 12.17
C ARG A 3 -55.35 -23.20 12.72
N ARG A 4 -54.02 -23.22 12.77
CA ARG A 4 -53.22 -22.01 13.05
C ARG A 4 -53.66 -20.93 12.05
N PRO A 5 -53.97 -19.70 12.49
CA PRO A 5 -54.49 -18.68 11.59
C PRO A 5 -53.47 -18.42 10.49
N ALA A 6 -53.92 -18.37 9.23
CA ALA A 6 -53.07 -18.20 8.04
C ALA A 6 -52.18 -16.93 8.12
N ILE A 7 -52.53 -15.99 8.99
CA ILE A 7 -51.84 -14.72 9.29
C ILE A 7 -50.59 -14.91 10.17
N MET A 8 -50.47 -16.02 10.90
CA MET A 8 -49.34 -16.24 11.82
C MET A 8 -48.02 -16.48 11.09
N TRP A 9 -48.04 -17.21 9.97
CA TRP A 9 -46.85 -17.48 9.16
C TRP A 9 -46.28 -16.22 8.46
N PRO A 10 -47.07 -15.35 7.81
CA PRO A 10 -46.54 -14.11 7.27
C PRO A 10 -46.04 -13.14 8.35
N LEU A 11 -46.64 -13.15 9.55
CA LEU A 11 -46.19 -12.32 10.67
C LEU A 11 -44.85 -12.83 11.25
N LEU A 12 -44.67 -14.15 11.37
CA LEU A 12 -43.39 -14.76 11.73
C LEU A 12 -42.31 -14.49 10.67
N ALA A 13 -42.67 -14.58 9.38
CA ALA A 13 -41.76 -14.25 8.29
C ALA A 13 -41.34 -12.77 8.35
N LEU A 14 -42.29 -11.85 8.58
CA LEU A 14 -42.00 -10.43 8.75
C LEU A 14 -41.06 -10.18 9.94
N LEU A 15 -41.33 -10.78 11.10
CA LEU A 15 -40.45 -10.66 12.27
C LEU A 15 -39.04 -11.20 11.99
N PHE A 16 -38.93 -12.33 11.28
CA PHE A 16 -37.64 -12.87 10.85
C PHE A 16 -36.91 -11.91 9.91
N PHE A 17 -37.57 -11.34 8.90
CA PHE A 17 -36.97 -10.34 8.01
C PHE A 17 -36.55 -9.07 8.76
N CYS A 18 -37.36 -8.58 9.69
CA CYS A 18 -37.00 -7.44 10.54
C CYS A 18 -35.77 -7.75 11.41
N TYR A 19 -35.70 -8.95 11.98
CA TYR A 19 -34.54 -9.39 12.76
C TYR A 19 -33.28 -9.48 11.91
N VAL A 20 -33.35 -10.14 10.74
CA VAL A 20 -32.22 -10.23 9.80
C VAL A 20 -31.76 -8.84 9.35
N ALA A 21 -32.69 -7.94 9.04
CA ALA A 21 -32.38 -6.56 8.70
C ALA A 21 -31.68 -5.83 9.85
N ALA A 22 -32.17 -5.97 11.08
CA ALA A 22 -31.54 -5.38 12.26
C ALA A 22 -30.11 -5.92 12.48
N VAL A 23 -29.89 -7.22 12.32
CA VAL A 23 -28.55 -7.83 12.42
C VAL A 23 -27.62 -7.27 11.35
N ILE A 24 -28.07 -7.17 10.10
CA ILE A 24 -27.26 -6.60 9.01
C ILE A 24 -26.92 -5.12 9.28
N ILE A 25 -27.87 -4.33 9.77
CA ILE A 25 -27.65 -2.92 10.12
C ILE A 25 -26.59 -2.83 11.23
N THR A 26 -26.73 -3.60 12.31
CA THR A 26 -25.77 -3.61 13.43
C THR A 26 -24.38 -4.02 12.98
N ILE A 27 -24.24 -5.03 12.12
CA ILE A 27 -22.93 -5.46 11.59
C ILE A 27 -22.29 -4.32 10.80
N LYS A 28 -23.04 -3.68 9.91
CA LYS A 28 -22.54 -2.54 9.10
C LYS A 28 -22.16 -1.35 9.97
N ASP A 29 -22.95 -1.03 10.99
CA ASP A 29 -22.66 0.07 11.90
C ASP A 29 -21.40 -0.21 12.72
N ASN A 30 -21.25 -1.42 13.26
CA ASN A 30 -20.05 -1.82 14.00
C ASN A 30 -18.79 -1.76 13.13
N GLN A 31 -18.88 -2.23 11.90
CA GLN A 31 -17.79 -2.19 10.92
C GLN A 31 -17.40 -0.75 10.57
N LYS A 32 -18.39 0.12 10.31
CA LYS A 32 -18.16 1.54 10.07
C LYS A 32 -17.51 2.24 11.26
N GLN A 33 -17.90 1.88 12.50
CA GLN A 33 -17.26 2.42 13.70
C GLN A 33 -15.82 1.92 13.84
N LEU A 34 -15.58 0.64 13.58
CA LEU A 34 -14.23 0.06 13.59
C LEU A 34 -13.31 0.79 12.61
N GLU A 35 -13.70 0.90 11.35
CA GLU A 35 -12.97 1.65 10.31
C GLU A 35 -12.66 3.08 10.74
N LYS A 36 -13.67 3.80 11.25
CA LYS A 36 -13.53 5.19 11.69
C LYS A 36 -12.57 5.31 12.88
N THR A 37 -12.73 4.44 13.88
CA THR A 37 -11.86 4.44 15.07
C THR A 37 -10.43 4.09 14.70
N THR A 38 -10.19 3.08 13.86
CA THR A 38 -8.85 2.74 13.35
C THR A 38 -8.21 3.93 12.64
N TYR A 39 -8.94 4.59 11.73
CA TYR A 39 -8.46 5.81 11.07
C TYR A 39 -8.09 6.91 12.07
N GLN A 40 -8.97 7.23 13.02
CA GLN A 40 -8.75 8.29 14.00
C GLN A 40 -7.57 7.99 14.93
N GLN A 41 -7.41 6.73 15.35
CA GLN A 41 -6.29 6.29 16.16
C GLN A 41 -4.96 6.44 15.40
N TRP A 42 -4.93 5.96 14.15
CA TRP A 42 -3.76 6.11 13.28
C TRP A 42 -3.41 7.58 13.04
N GLN A 43 -4.40 8.41 12.71
CA GLN A 43 -4.21 9.85 12.47
C GLN A 43 -3.60 10.52 13.71
N THR A 44 -4.15 10.24 14.89
CA THR A 44 -3.67 10.82 16.15
C THR A 44 -2.24 10.38 16.49
N ALA A 45 -1.90 9.13 16.20
CA ALA A 45 -0.58 8.58 16.50
C ALA A 45 0.51 9.16 15.60
N TYR A 46 0.27 9.17 14.28
CA TYR A 46 1.33 9.32 13.30
C TYR A 46 1.29 10.63 12.51
N VAL A 47 0.15 11.30 12.41
CA VAL A 47 0.07 12.56 11.66
C VAL A 47 0.52 13.70 12.55
N LYS A 48 1.48 14.47 12.05
CA LYS A 48 2.02 15.68 12.67
C LYS A 48 1.81 16.86 11.74
N GLU A 49 1.84 18.06 12.30
CA GLU A 49 1.71 19.31 11.56
C GLU A 49 3.01 20.11 11.66
N SER A 50 3.38 20.78 10.57
CA SER A 50 4.43 21.79 10.53
C SER A 50 3.93 23.03 9.79
N GLY A 51 4.76 24.08 9.73
CA GLY A 51 4.48 25.25 8.89
C GLY A 51 4.27 24.90 7.41
N ASP A 52 4.90 23.83 6.93
CA ASP A 52 4.88 23.42 5.53
C ASP A 52 3.70 22.49 5.20
N GLY A 53 3.04 21.89 6.19
CA GLY A 53 1.90 21.00 5.98
C GLY A 53 1.81 19.87 7.00
N SER A 54 0.95 18.89 6.72
CA SER A 54 0.86 17.68 7.53
C SER A 54 1.76 16.59 6.97
N TYR A 55 2.40 15.83 7.84
CA TYR A 55 3.30 14.73 7.49
C TYR A 55 3.09 13.53 8.40
N VAL A 56 3.64 12.38 8.01
CA VAL A 56 3.57 11.15 8.81
C VAL A 56 4.90 10.92 9.50
N GLN A 57 4.89 10.83 10.84
CA GLN A 57 6.04 10.39 11.62
C GLN A 57 6.19 8.87 11.51
N THR A 58 7.35 8.41 11.04
CA THR A 58 7.62 6.99 10.76
C THR A 58 8.47 6.29 11.83
N ASN A 59 8.98 7.04 12.81
CA ASN A 59 9.73 6.55 13.95
C ASN A 59 9.09 7.09 15.25
N PRO A 60 7.90 6.57 15.65
CA PRO A 60 7.27 7.00 16.89
C PRO A 60 8.22 6.77 18.09
N GLU A 61 8.03 7.56 19.15
CA GLU A 61 8.79 7.50 20.43
C GLU A 61 10.26 7.97 20.37
N GLU A 62 10.78 8.30 19.18
CA GLU A 62 12.12 8.87 19.02
C GLU A 62 12.15 10.39 19.21
N LYS A 63 13.30 10.90 19.67
CA LYS A 63 13.52 12.35 19.87
C LYS A 63 13.63 13.10 18.54
N GLU A 64 14.43 12.57 17.62
CA GLU A 64 14.55 13.09 16.26
C GLU A 64 13.41 12.50 15.44
N VAL A 65 12.44 13.33 15.06
CA VAL A 65 11.28 12.87 14.28
C VAL A 65 11.69 12.69 12.83
N VAL A 66 11.32 11.58 12.22
CA VAL A 66 11.56 11.24 10.81
C VAL A 66 10.23 11.13 10.09
N SER A 67 10.16 11.72 8.91
CA SER A 67 9.12 11.45 7.91
C SER A 67 9.76 10.86 6.67
N LEU A 68 9.09 9.88 6.07
CA LEU A 68 9.49 9.26 4.80
C LEU A 68 8.43 9.52 3.74
N SER A 69 8.85 9.68 2.48
CA SER A 69 7.94 9.80 1.33
C SER A 69 6.97 8.62 1.21
N GLU A 70 7.38 7.42 1.63
CA GLU A 70 6.52 6.24 1.72
C GLU A 70 5.35 6.48 2.69
N GLY A 71 5.66 6.89 3.93
CA GLY A 71 4.64 7.20 4.92
C GLY A 71 3.77 8.39 4.52
N HIS A 72 4.35 9.37 3.83
CA HIS A 72 3.58 10.47 3.26
C HIS A 72 2.57 9.99 2.22
N GLY A 73 2.99 9.13 1.29
CA GLY A 73 2.11 8.48 0.33
C GLY A 73 0.98 7.71 1.01
N TYR A 74 1.28 6.90 2.03
CA TYR A 74 0.25 6.21 2.81
C TYR A 74 -0.71 7.16 3.52
N GLY A 75 -0.22 8.25 4.11
CA GLY A 75 -1.06 9.25 4.76
C GLY A 75 -2.02 9.92 3.80
N MET A 76 -1.58 10.22 2.58
CA MET A 76 -2.44 10.73 1.53
C MET A 76 -3.51 9.70 1.11
N LEU A 77 -3.16 8.42 0.98
CA LEU A 77 -4.10 7.36 0.65
C LEU A 77 -5.14 7.14 1.74
N ILE A 78 -4.74 7.07 3.01
CA ILE A 78 -5.63 6.93 4.17
C ILE A 78 -6.59 8.12 4.24
N THR A 79 -6.07 9.34 4.06
CA THR A 79 -6.88 10.55 4.05
C THR A 79 -7.90 10.53 2.91
N MET A 80 -7.54 10.03 1.72
CA MET A 80 -8.52 9.84 0.63
C MET A 80 -9.60 8.82 0.97
N GLN A 81 -9.26 7.70 1.63
CA GLN A 81 -10.24 6.71 2.07
C GLN A 81 -11.21 7.28 3.12
N ALA A 82 -10.69 8.09 4.05
CA ALA A 82 -11.48 8.79 5.05
C ALA A 82 -12.38 9.87 4.41
N ALA A 83 -11.86 10.64 3.44
CA ALA A 83 -12.59 11.67 2.73
C ALA A 83 -13.79 11.12 1.96
N LYS A 84 -13.61 9.99 1.25
CA LYS A 84 -14.71 9.27 0.55
C LYS A 84 -15.85 8.86 1.49
N ARG A 85 -15.57 8.73 2.80
CA ARG A 85 -16.54 8.37 3.84
C ARG A 85 -17.04 9.58 4.65
N GLY A 86 -16.57 10.78 4.33
CA GLY A 86 -16.92 12.02 5.03
C GLY A 86 -16.26 12.16 6.41
N TRP A 87 -15.15 11.47 6.66
CA TRP A 87 -14.42 11.54 7.94
C TRP A 87 -13.22 12.48 7.91
N ALA A 88 -12.74 12.79 6.71
CA ALA A 88 -11.73 13.81 6.46
C ALA A 88 -12.27 14.81 5.43
N SER A 89 -11.80 16.05 5.49
CA SER A 89 -12.12 17.10 4.53
C SER A 89 -10.99 17.31 3.52
N GLU A 90 -11.27 18.10 2.49
CA GLU A 90 -10.24 18.56 1.54
C GLU A 90 -9.11 19.33 2.24
N LYS A 91 -9.38 20.01 3.37
CA LYS A 91 -8.34 20.72 4.12
C LYS A 91 -7.25 19.76 4.60
N GLU A 92 -7.61 18.63 5.21
CA GLU A 92 -6.62 17.66 5.68
C GLU A 92 -5.78 17.10 4.52
N PHE A 93 -6.42 16.77 3.39
CA PHE A 93 -5.68 16.32 2.21
C PHE A 93 -4.77 17.42 1.63
N ARG A 94 -5.25 18.66 1.59
CA ARG A 94 -4.48 19.82 1.14
C ARG A 94 -3.26 20.07 2.02
N ASP A 95 -3.34 19.85 3.32
CA ASP A 95 -2.20 20.02 4.22
C ASP A 95 -1.11 18.96 3.96
N PHE A 96 -1.47 17.71 3.63
CA PHE A 96 -0.52 16.72 3.09
C PHE A 96 0.04 17.12 1.72
N TYR A 97 -0.80 17.64 0.83
CA TYR A 97 -0.36 18.08 -0.49
C TYR A 97 0.64 19.24 -0.40
N ARG A 98 0.41 20.22 0.49
CA ARG A 98 1.32 21.35 0.71
C ARG A 98 2.69 20.88 1.19
N TYR A 99 2.72 19.90 2.10
CA TYR A 99 3.96 19.28 2.54
C TYR A 99 4.69 18.60 1.37
N TYR A 100 4.00 17.81 0.57
CA TYR A 100 4.58 17.20 -0.64
C TYR A 100 5.14 18.26 -1.59
N GLU A 101 4.40 19.33 -1.87
CA GLU A 101 4.83 20.41 -2.77
C GLU A 101 6.10 21.09 -2.26
N HIS A 102 6.20 21.34 -0.96
CA HIS A 102 7.38 21.93 -0.34
C HIS A 102 8.62 21.02 -0.43
N PHE A 103 8.45 19.71 -0.23
CA PHE A 103 9.55 18.74 -0.19
C PHE A 103 9.81 18.04 -1.53
N GLN A 104 9.41 18.66 -2.65
CA GLN A 104 9.85 18.23 -3.97
C GLN A 104 11.37 18.43 -4.13
N LEU A 105 12.04 17.59 -4.93
CA LEU A 105 13.48 17.74 -5.19
C LEU A 105 13.80 19.08 -5.85
N SER A 106 12.92 19.57 -6.72
CA SER A 106 12.89 20.94 -7.24
C SER A 106 11.58 21.19 -8.01
N ASP A 107 11.32 22.45 -8.38
CA ASP A 107 10.17 22.82 -9.23
C ASP A 107 10.12 22.04 -10.57
N ASP A 108 11.29 21.69 -11.11
CA ASP A 108 11.43 20.93 -12.36
C ASP A 108 11.43 19.40 -12.15
N VAL A 109 11.66 18.95 -10.92
CA VAL A 109 11.68 17.53 -10.55
C VAL A 109 10.71 17.33 -9.38
N PRO A 110 9.40 17.25 -9.67
CA PRO A 110 8.34 17.17 -8.65
C PRO A 110 8.26 15.78 -7.99
N LEU A 111 9.39 15.11 -7.80
CA LEU A 111 9.52 13.90 -6.98
C LEU A 111 9.76 14.31 -5.55
N MET A 112 9.27 13.55 -4.59
CA MET A 112 9.42 13.92 -3.18
C MET A 112 10.78 13.49 -2.63
N SER A 113 11.44 14.35 -1.86
CA SER A 113 12.57 13.97 -1.01
C SER A 113 12.16 12.79 -0.13
N TRP A 114 12.95 11.72 -0.15
CA TRP A 114 12.51 10.46 0.44
C TRP A 114 12.48 10.48 1.97
N ARG A 115 13.22 11.39 2.61
CA ARG A 115 13.33 11.51 4.06
C ARG A 115 13.52 12.96 4.51
N GLN A 116 12.75 13.35 5.53
CA GLN A 116 12.93 14.57 6.29
C GLN A 116 13.12 14.24 7.76
N LYS A 117 14.03 14.96 8.43
CA LYS A 117 14.24 14.90 9.87
C LYS A 117 13.88 16.22 10.51
N PHE A 118 13.30 16.14 11.70
CA PHE A 118 12.77 17.30 12.39
C PHE A 118 13.34 17.43 13.81
N GLU A 119 13.50 18.68 14.21
CA GLU A 119 13.73 19.12 15.58
C GLU A 119 12.76 20.27 15.86
N ASP A 120 12.00 20.19 16.97
CA ASP A 120 10.98 21.18 17.35
C ASP A 120 10.03 21.58 16.20
N GLU A 121 9.47 20.58 15.49
CA GLU A 121 8.53 20.75 14.37
C GLU A 121 9.08 21.49 13.15
N ARG A 122 10.41 21.69 13.08
CA ARG A 122 11.11 22.27 11.93
C ARG A 122 12.01 21.24 11.28
N VAL A 123 12.11 21.29 9.95
CA VAL A 123 13.03 20.41 9.22
C VAL A 123 14.47 20.83 9.48
N LEU A 124 15.22 19.89 10.05
CA LEU A 124 16.65 20.00 10.31
C LEU A 124 17.47 19.51 9.10
N GLU A 125 17.03 18.40 8.51
CA GLU A 125 17.73 17.73 7.42
C GLU A 125 16.71 17.14 6.43
N GLN A 126 17.01 17.25 5.14
CA GLN A 126 16.27 16.56 4.10
C GLN A 126 17.22 15.88 3.11
N GLU A 127 16.79 14.73 2.61
CA GLU A 127 17.51 14.01 1.57
C GLU A 127 17.31 14.65 0.19
N LYS A 128 18.29 14.50 -0.69
CA LYS A 128 18.25 15.08 -2.06
C LYS A 128 17.81 14.08 -3.12
N THR A 129 17.35 12.91 -2.69
CA THR A 129 16.90 11.82 -3.54
C THR A 129 15.46 11.46 -3.20
N ASN A 130 14.78 10.78 -4.12
CA ASN A 130 13.42 10.27 -3.93
C ASN A 130 13.41 8.75 -3.78
N ALA A 131 12.26 8.21 -3.37
CA ALA A 131 11.93 6.80 -3.42
C ALA A 131 10.69 6.58 -4.29
N THR A 132 10.78 5.67 -5.26
CA THR A 132 9.74 5.49 -6.28
C THR A 132 8.38 5.08 -5.71
N ASP A 133 8.32 4.26 -4.66
CA ASP A 133 7.07 3.84 -4.02
C ASP A 133 6.31 5.01 -3.40
N GLY A 134 6.99 5.90 -2.68
CA GLY A 134 6.37 7.11 -2.14
C GLY A 134 5.75 7.97 -3.24
N ASP A 135 6.50 8.22 -4.32
CA ASP A 135 6.00 8.98 -5.48
C ASP A 135 4.80 8.30 -6.17
N LEU A 136 4.79 6.96 -6.28
CA LEU A 136 3.68 6.20 -6.86
C LEU A 136 2.39 6.35 -6.03
N ASP A 137 2.49 6.25 -4.71
CA ASP A 137 1.34 6.41 -3.81
C ASP A 137 0.82 7.85 -3.79
N ILE A 138 1.72 8.85 -3.78
CA ILE A 138 1.35 10.27 -3.89
C ILE A 138 0.64 10.54 -5.23
N ALA A 139 1.18 10.04 -6.34
CA ALA A 139 0.57 10.21 -7.66
C ALA A 139 -0.85 9.61 -7.70
N TYR A 140 -1.03 8.40 -7.17
CA TYR A 140 -2.35 7.79 -7.10
C TYR A 140 -3.31 8.58 -6.22
N ALA A 141 -2.87 9.04 -5.05
CA ALA A 141 -3.69 9.85 -4.16
C ALA A 141 -4.12 11.18 -4.79
N LEU A 142 -3.23 11.86 -5.53
CA LEU A 142 -3.56 13.09 -6.27
C LEU A 142 -4.58 12.85 -7.39
N ILE A 143 -4.50 11.72 -8.08
CA ILE A 143 -5.53 11.32 -9.07
C ILE A 143 -6.88 11.16 -8.37
N GLU A 144 -6.93 10.46 -7.25
CA GLU A 144 -8.17 10.26 -6.49
C GLU A 144 -8.72 11.58 -5.95
N ALA A 145 -7.87 12.47 -5.44
CA ALA A 145 -8.26 13.81 -5.00
C ALA A 145 -8.85 14.64 -6.14
N SER A 146 -8.27 14.57 -7.34
CA SER A 146 -8.79 15.28 -8.52
C SER A 146 -10.18 14.81 -8.95
N LYS A 147 -10.56 13.57 -8.61
CA LYS A 147 -11.91 13.04 -8.84
C LYS A 147 -12.87 13.42 -7.71
N GLN A 148 -12.37 13.41 -6.47
CA GLN A 148 -13.16 13.71 -5.28
C GLN A 148 -13.52 15.20 -5.18
N TRP A 149 -12.62 16.08 -5.60
CA TRP A 149 -12.78 17.54 -5.55
C TRP A 149 -12.43 18.17 -6.91
N PRO A 150 -13.29 18.01 -7.94
CA PRO A 150 -13.00 18.51 -9.29
C PRO A 150 -12.94 20.05 -9.38
N ASP A 151 -13.62 20.75 -8.48
CA ASP A 151 -13.69 22.23 -8.42
C ASP A 151 -12.76 22.83 -7.34
N SER A 152 -11.80 22.04 -6.87
CA SER A 152 -10.80 22.49 -5.90
C SER A 152 -10.03 23.72 -6.41
N GLN A 153 -9.64 24.60 -5.49
CA GLN A 153 -8.68 25.66 -5.77
C GLN A 153 -7.26 25.11 -6.01
N MET A 154 -6.99 23.88 -5.54
CA MET A 154 -5.74 23.17 -5.79
C MET A 154 -5.84 22.38 -7.10
N ASN A 155 -4.82 22.50 -7.96
CA ASN A 155 -4.78 21.79 -9.22
C ASN A 155 -4.22 20.36 -9.06
N TYR A 156 -4.93 19.50 -8.30
CA TYR A 156 -4.52 18.11 -8.07
C TYR A 156 -4.31 17.32 -9.37
N LYS A 157 -5.15 17.57 -10.38
CA LYS A 157 -5.03 16.95 -11.70
C LYS A 157 -3.71 17.33 -12.39
N GLY A 158 -3.35 18.61 -12.33
CA GLY A 158 -2.09 19.12 -12.87
C GLY A 158 -0.89 18.58 -12.12
N ALA A 159 -0.93 18.59 -10.79
CA ALA A 159 0.12 18.02 -9.94
C ALA A 159 0.36 16.53 -10.23
N ALA A 160 -0.71 15.72 -10.31
CA ALA A 160 -0.62 14.31 -10.68
C ALA A 160 0.04 14.09 -12.04
N LYS A 161 -0.33 14.88 -13.07
CA LYS A 161 0.28 14.77 -14.40
C LYS A 161 1.77 15.13 -14.40
N LYS A 162 2.15 16.18 -13.67
CA LYS A 162 3.55 16.60 -13.53
C LYS A 162 4.37 15.50 -12.84
N LEU A 163 3.88 14.99 -11.71
CA LEU A 163 4.53 13.91 -10.96
C LEU A 163 4.67 12.63 -11.81
N LEU A 164 3.62 12.18 -12.49
CA LEU A 164 3.69 11.01 -13.37
C LEU A 164 4.70 11.19 -14.52
N THR A 165 4.81 12.40 -15.06
CA THR A 165 5.83 12.72 -16.07
C THR A 165 7.23 12.62 -15.49
N ALA A 166 7.43 13.11 -14.26
CA ALA A 166 8.71 12.99 -13.56
C ALA A 166 9.06 11.53 -13.26
N ILE A 167 8.13 10.73 -12.73
CA ILE A 167 8.34 9.28 -12.49
C ILE A 167 8.76 8.59 -13.78
N LYS A 168 8.02 8.79 -14.88
CA LYS A 168 8.33 8.19 -16.20
C LYS A 168 9.73 8.57 -16.71
N THR A 169 10.17 9.82 -16.49
CA THR A 169 11.41 10.35 -17.09
C THR A 169 12.63 10.22 -16.20
N LYS A 170 12.44 10.10 -14.88
CA LYS A 170 13.52 10.09 -13.88
C LYS A 170 13.65 8.74 -13.16
N ASN A 171 12.55 8.04 -12.91
CA ASN A 171 12.55 6.75 -12.21
C ASN A 171 12.42 5.57 -13.19
N TYR A 172 13.07 5.63 -14.37
CA TYR A 172 12.89 4.60 -15.40
C TYR A 172 14.22 4.12 -15.98
N ASN A 173 14.41 2.80 -15.95
CA ASN A 173 15.52 2.14 -16.63
C ASN A 173 15.06 1.75 -18.05
N SER A 174 15.63 2.44 -19.05
CA SER A 174 15.28 2.23 -20.47
C SER A 174 15.82 0.91 -21.05
N THR A 175 16.84 0.31 -20.43
CA THR A 175 17.45 -0.95 -20.84
C THR A 175 16.56 -2.13 -20.48
N ASN A 176 16.18 -2.24 -19.20
CA ASN A 176 15.34 -3.34 -18.70
C ASN A 176 13.83 -3.02 -18.74
N LYS A 177 13.47 -1.76 -19.03
CA LYS A 177 12.10 -1.26 -19.19
C LYS A 177 11.26 -1.32 -17.91
N LEU A 178 11.90 -1.16 -16.75
CA LEU A 178 11.26 -1.13 -15.43
C LEU A 178 11.45 0.22 -14.76
N LEU A 179 10.64 0.49 -13.72
CA LEU A 179 10.93 1.61 -12.83
C LEU A 179 12.17 1.29 -11.99
N THR A 180 13.00 2.30 -11.74
CA THR A 180 14.11 2.22 -10.80
C THR A 180 13.62 2.45 -9.38
N VAL A 181 14.43 2.12 -8.37
CA VAL A 181 14.08 2.31 -6.94
C VAL A 181 13.97 3.79 -6.50
N GLY A 182 14.48 4.69 -7.33
CA GLY A 182 14.46 6.15 -7.22
C GLY A 182 15.21 6.79 -8.40
N ALA A 183 15.11 8.11 -8.56
CA ALA A 183 15.74 8.84 -9.66
C ALA A 183 17.28 8.84 -9.60
N TRP A 184 17.84 8.53 -8.43
CA TRP A 184 19.28 8.42 -8.19
C TRP A 184 19.89 7.13 -8.74
N ALA A 185 19.07 6.11 -9.02
CA ALA A 185 19.50 4.90 -9.69
C ALA A 185 19.57 5.16 -11.21
N THR A 186 20.61 5.90 -11.65
CA THR A 186 20.85 6.26 -13.06
C THR A 186 21.69 5.21 -13.77
N LYS A 187 21.84 5.35 -15.10
CA LYS A 187 22.63 4.42 -15.94
C LYS A 187 24.10 4.29 -15.52
N GLU A 188 24.61 5.33 -14.87
CA GLU A 188 25.98 5.43 -14.38
C GLU A 188 26.16 4.83 -12.97
N SER A 189 25.06 4.46 -12.29
CA SER A 189 25.12 3.90 -10.94
C SER A 189 25.02 2.37 -10.93
N ASP A 190 25.65 1.74 -9.93
CA ASP A 190 25.56 0.29 -9.70
C ASP A 190 24.14 -0.18 -9.35
N SER A 191 23.24 0.76 -9.06
CA SER A 191 21.83 0.50 -8.73
C SER A 191 20.90 0.61 -9.94
N TYR A 192 21.38 0.88 -11.16
CA TYR A 192 20.49 1.07 -12.32
C TYR A 192 19.58 -0.13 -12.57
N ASP A 193 20.13 -1.34 -12.42
CA ASP A 193 19.44 -2.59 -12.66
C ASP A 193 18.77 -3.17 -11.41
N LEU A 194 18.85 -2.45 -10.28
CA LEU A 194 18.15 -2.81 -9.05
C LEU A 194 16.65 -2.54 -9.21
N ILE A 195 15.86 -3.51 -8.78
CA ILE A 195 14.41 -3.41 -8.70
C ILE A 195 13.97 -3.67 -7.26
N ARG A 196 12.94 -2.94 -6.84
CA ARG A 196 12.18 -3.23 -5.62
C ARG A 196 10.82 -3.78 -6.04
N PRO A 197 10.59 -5.12 -5.99
CA PRO A 197 9.38 -5.73 -6.54
C PRO A 197 8.06 -5.22 -5.94
N SER A 198 8.10 -4.66 -4.72
CA SER A 198 6.94 -4.01 -4.09
C SER A 198 6.49 -2.70 -4.76
N ASP A 199 7.32 -2.10 -5.61
CA ASP A 199 6.99 -0.90 -6.41
C ASP A 199 6.22 -1.26 -7.69
N ILE A 200 6.13 -2.56 -8.03
CA ILE A 200 5.35 -3.03 -9.17
C ILE A 200 3.90 -3.17 -8.71
N ILE A 201 3.11 -2.13 -8.98
CA ILE A 201 1.70 -2.00 -8.57
C ILE A 201 0.82 -1.97 -9.83
N PRO A 202 0.38 -3.14 -10.35
CA PRO A 202 -0.28 -3.20 -11.66
C PRO A 202 -1.56 -2.35 -11.75
N SER A 203 -2.32 -2.25 -10.65
CA SER A 203 -3.54 -1.43 -10.58
C SER A 203 -3.24 0.06 -10.71
N TYR A 204 -2.12 0.55 -10.17
CA TYR A 204 -1.70 1.93 -10.35
C TYR A 204 -1.30 2.19 -11.78
N PHE A 205 -0.54 1.30 -12.41
CA PHE A 205 -0.17 1.46 -13.81
C PHE A 205 -1.39 1.50 -14.74
N ASP A 206 -2.45 0.72 -14.45
CA ASP A 206 -3.73 0.83 -15.16
C ASP A 206 -4.43 2.17 -14.90
N ALA A 207 -4.47 2.64 -13.64
CA ALA A 207 -5.04 3.93 -13.29
C ALA A 207 -4.28 5.09 -13.96
N PHE A 208 -2.95 5.03 -14.03
CA PHE A 208 -2.10 6.04 -14.64
C PHE A 208 -2.26 6.06 -16.16
N ALA A 209 -2.33 4.89 -16.80
CA ALA A 209 -2.63 4.77 -18.22
C ALA A 209 -3.98 5.44 -18.56
N SER A 210 -5.02 5.13 -17.78
CA SER A 210 -6.36 5.70 -17.96
C SER A 210 -6.39 7.21 -17.74
N PHE A 211 -5.73 7.69 -16.68
CA PHE A 211 -5.71 9.10 -16.31
C PHE A 211 -4.92 9.98 -17.29
N THR A 212 -3.80 9.47 -17.81
CA THR A 212 -2.90 10.22 -18.69
C THR A 212 -3.21 10.03 -20.18
N GLY A 213 -3.80 8.90 -20.57
CA GLY A 213 -3.89 8.47 -21.96
C GLY A 213 -2.57 7.97 -22.54
N ASP A 214 -1.55 7.73 -21.71
CA ASP A 214 -0.20 7.31 -22.13
C ASP A 214 -0.03 5.78 -22.03
N ASP A 215 0.20 5.12 -23.17
CA ASP A 215 0.41 3.68 -23.26
C ASP A 215 1.74 3.20 -22.65
N PHE A 216 2.64 4.12 -22.27
CA PHE A 216 3.83 3.81 -21.48
C PHE A 216 3.48 2.97 -20.24
N TRP A 217 2.45 3.36 -19.49
CA TRP A 217 2.09 2.69 -18.24
C TRP A 217 1.58 1.26 -18.46
N LYS A 218 0.85 1.01 -19.55
CA LYS A 218 0.42 -0.35 -19.94
C LYS A 218 1.63 -1.21 -20.31
N THR A 219 2.58 -0.64 -21.06
CA THR A 219 3.82 -1.33 -21.46
C THR A 219 4.68 -1.67 -20.25
N LEU A 220 4.87 -0.70 -19.35
CA LEU A 220 5.56 -0.89 -18.08
C LEU A 220 4.90 -2.03 -17.28
N LYS A 221 3.58 -1.98 -17.06
CA LYS A 221 2.84 -3.04 -16.37
C LYS A 221 3.10 -4.42 -16.96
N ASN A 222 3.04 -4.52 -18.28
CA ASN A 222 3.25 -5.80 -18.97
C ASN A 222 4.64 -6.37 -18.76
N HIS A 223 5.69 -5.55 -18.83
CA HIS A 223 7.05 -6.00 -18.57
C HIS A 223 7.29 -6.30 -17.09
N SER A 224 6.80 -5.45 -16.19
CA SER A 224 6.94 -5.65 -14.74
C SER A 224 6.25 -6.94 -14.27
N LEU A 225 5.09 -7.31 -14.83
CA LEU A 225 4.43 -8.58 -14.52
C LEU A 225 5.23 -9.80 -15.00
N VAL A 226 5.93 -9.71 -16.14
CA VAL A 226 6.84 -10.78 -16.58
C VAL A 226 7.98 -10.97 -15.58
N VAL A 227 8.53 -9.87 -15.06
CA VAL A 227 9.60 -9.91 -14.05
C VAL A 227 9.11 -10.51 -12.73
N LEU A 228 7.92 -10.14 -12.26
CA LEU A 228 7.34 -10.74 -11.06
C LEU A 228 7.03 -12.24 -11.25
N GLU A 229 6.54 -12.63 -12.43
CA GLU A 229 6.32 -14.04 -12.78
C GLU A 229 7.64 -14.83 -12.79
N ASP A 230 8.70 -14.25 -13.37
CA ASP A 230 10.04 -14.83 -13.42
C ASP A 230 10.67 -14.99 -12.03
N LEU A 231 10.48 -14.03 -11.12
CA LEU A 231 10.90 -14.18 -9.72
C LEU A 231 10.08 -15.24 -9.01
N SER A 232 8.74 -15.18 -9.12
CA SER A 232 7.84 -16.11 -8.44
C SER A 232 8.03 -17.57 -8.89
N LYS A 233 8.42 -17.83 -10.15
CA LYS A 233 8.64 -19.19 -10.65
C LYS A 233 9.94 -19.84 -10.17
N GLN A 234 10.91 -19.06 -9.70
CA GLN A 234 12.20 -19.58 -9.22
C GLN A 234 12.07 -20.48 -7.99
N HIS A 235 11.00 -20.31 -7.21
CA HIS A 235 10.78 -21.07 -5.98
C HIS A 235 9.38 -21.69 -5.92
N LYS A 236 9.24 -22.78 -5.15
CA LYS A 236 7.93 -23.45 -4.95
C LYS A 236 6.96 -22.60 -4.13
N SER A 237 7.48 -21.77 -3.22
CA SER A 237 6.71 -20.87 -2.37
C SER A 237 5.98 -19.77 -3.15
N GLY A 238 6.53 -19.36 -4.31
CA GLY A 238 6.04 -18.20 -5.05
C GLY A 238 6.37 -16.86 -4.40
N LEU A 239 7.14 -16.86 -3.30
CA LEU A 239 7.63 -15.66 -2.63
C LEU A 239 8.58 -14.87 -3.55
N ILE A 240 8.58 -13.55 -3.39
CA ILE A 240 9.34 -12.59 -4.19
C ILE A 240 10.20 -11.75 -3.23
N PRO A 241 11.47 -11.46 -3.55
CA PRO A 241 12.37 -10.79 -2.62
C PRO A 241 12.09 -9.29 -2.43
N ASP A 242 12.65 -8.70 -1.38
CA ASP A 242 12.66 -7.26 -1.11
C ASP A 242 13.30 -6.48 -2.27
N PHE A 243 14.42 -6.99 -2.76
CA PHE A 243 15.16 -6.46 -3.89
C PHE A 243 15.59 -7.57 -4.84
N ALA A 244 15.68 -7.22 -6.11
CA ALA A 244 16.24 -8.07 -7.15
C ALA A 244 17.09 -7.23 -8.11
N VAL A 245 17.92 -7.88 -8.91
CA VAL A 245 18.77 -7.21 -9.92
C VAL A 245 18.52 -7.86 -11.28
N VAL A 246 18.44 -7.02 -12.31
CA VAL A 246 18.41 -7.49 -13.70
C VAL A 246 19.83 -7.65 -14.21
N LYS A 247 20.28 -8.89 -14.44
CA LYS A 247 21.61 -9.20 -15.00
C LYS A 247 21.45 -10.11 -16.22
N ASN A 248 22.06 -9.76 -17.34
CA ASN A 248 22.07 -10.59 -18.56
C ASN A 248 20.67 -11.06 -19.01
N ASN A 249 19.69 -10.15 -19.02
CA ASN A 249 18.27 -10.43 -19.31
C ASN A 249 17.61 -11.47 -18.38
N ARG A 250 18.16 -11.67 -17.18
CA ARG A 250 17.56 -12.46 -16.10
C ARG A 250 17.34 -11.58 -14.90
N VAL A 251 16.32 -11.90 -14.11
CA VAL A 251 16.07 -11.25 -12.82
C VAL A 251 16.44 -12.23 -11.71
N GLU A 252 17.27 -11.79 -10.78
CA GLU A 252 17.77 -12.61 -9.67
C GLU A 252 17.56 -11.84 -8.35
N PRO A 253 17.26 -12.54 -7.23
CA PRO A 253 17.23 -11.90 -5.92
C PRO A 253 18.53 -11.15 -5.62
N ALA A 254 18.42 -10.01 -4.96
CA ALA A 254 19.59 -9.21 -4.59
C ALA A 254 20.49 -9.99 -3.61
N GLU A 255 21.79 -9.71 -3.68
CA GLU A 255 22.72 -10.22 -2.68
C GLU A 255 22.44 -9.58 -1.31
N LYS A 256 22.79 -10.28 -0.24
CA LYS A 256 22.66 -9.76 1.13
C LYS A 256 23.46 -8.47 1.29
N ASN A 257 22.91 -7.50 2.03
CA ASN A 257 23.53 -6.20 2.32
C ASN A 257 23.86 -5.37 1.07
N LEU A 258 23.17 -5.60 -0.04
CA LEU A 258 23.34 -4.76 -1.23
C LEU A 258 22.75 -3.37 -0.99
N ILE A 259 21.64 -3.27 -0.24
CA ILE A 259 20.87 -2.05 -0.03
C ILE A 259 20.50 -1.84 1.43
N ALA A 260 19.67 -2.70 2.01
CA ALA A 260 19.05 -2.45 3.32
C ALA A 260 19.60 -3.38 4.40
N GLY A 261 19.94 -4.63 4.07
CA GLY A 261 20.52 -5.55 5.05
C GLY A 261 20.56 -7.01 4.62
N PRO A 262 20.70 -7.95 5.57
CA PRO A 262 20.99 -9.34 5.26
C PRO A 262 19.85 -10.06 4.52
N ASN A 263 18.67 -9.46 4.48
CA ASN A 263 17.45 -10.00 3.91
C ASN A 263 17.05 -9.38 2.56
N ASP A 264 17.91 -8.58 1.92
CA ASP A 264 17.60 -7.93 0.63
C ASP A 264 17.10 -8.92 -0.44
N GLY A 265 17.67 -10.13 -0.48
CA GLY A 265 17.27 -11.21 -1.39
C GLY A 265 16.16 -12.14 -0.88
N ASN A 266 15.52 -11.82 0.25
CA ASN A 266 14.47 -12.64 0.86
C ASN A 266 13.12 -11.90 0.86
N TYR A 267 12.03 -12.60 1.20
CA TYR A 267 10.74 -11.96 1.42
C TYR A 267 10.76 -11.26 2.79
N GLY A 268 11.02 -9.94 2.78
CA GLY A 268 11.21 -9.11 3.95
C GLY A 268 10.24 -7.92 4.01
N ALA A 269 10.69 -6.84 4.66
CA ALA A 269 9.84 -5.70 5.01
C ALA A 269 9.40 -4.88 3.79
N ASN A 270 10.11 -4.94 2.66
CA ASN A 270 9.65 -4.33 1.41
C ASN A 270 8.63 -5.24 0.71
N ALA A 271 8.97 -6.52 0.55
CA ALA A 271 8.18 -7.51 -0.17
C ALA A 271 6.86 -7.87 0.53
N CYS A 272 6.74 -7.62 1.84
CA CYS A 272 5.52 -7.86 2.58
C CYS A 272 4.29 -7.14 2.00
N ARG A 273 4.49 -6.03 1.26
CA ARG A 273 3.43 -5.26 0.59
C ARG A 273 2.89 -5.94 -0.68
N ILE A 274 3.65 -6.86 -1.29
CA ILE A 274 3.33 -7.45 -2.60
C ILE A 274 1.94 -8.12 -2.64
N PRO A 275 1.51 -8.92 -1.63
CA PRO A 275 0.16 -9.47 -1.61
C PRO A 275 -0.93 -8.42 -1.80
N TRP A 276 -0.85 -7.31 -1.06
CA TRP A 276 -1.78 -6.19 -1.15
C TRP A 276 -1.74 -5.51 -2.52
N ARG A 277 -0.54 -5.18 -3.03
CA ARG A 277 -0.36 -4.52 -4.32
C ARG A 277 -0.89 -5.35 -5.49
N LEU A 278 -0.68 -6.67 -5.46
CA LEU A 278 -1.18 -7.58 -6.51
C LEU A 278 -2.68 -7.87 -6.39
N ALA A 279 -3.21 -8.00 -5.17
CA ALA A 279 -4.63 -8.23 -4.93
C ALA A 279 -5.52 -7.07 -5.38
N SER A 280 -4.95 -5.86 -5.44
CA SER A 280 -5.63 -4.66 -5.93
C SER A 280 -5.82 -4.63 -7.47
N SER A 281 -5.28 -5.61 -8.20
CA SER A 281 -5.34 -5.68 -9.67
C SER A 281 -6.29 -6.76 -10.17
N SER A 282 -7.06 -6.45 -11.22
CA SER A 282 -7.88 -7.43 -11.95
C SER A 282 -7.10 -8.20 -13.03
N ASP A 283 -5.80 -7.96 -13.21
CA ASP A 283 -4.98 -8.63 -14.23
C ASP A 283 -4.83 -10.14 -13.92
N LYS A 284 -4.96 -10.98 -14.96
CA LYS A 284 -4.90 -12.44 -14.82
C LYS A 284 -3.52 -12.94 -14.37
N ARG A 285 -2.42 -12.35 -14.86
CA ARG A 285 -1.05 -12.72 -14.46
C ARG A 285 -0.78 -12.30 -13.03
N SER A 286 -1.18 -11.07 -12.66
CA SER A 286 -1.13 -10.61 -11.25
C SER A 286 -1.81 -11.63 -10.33
N ASN A 287 -3.02 -12.07 -10.71
CA ASN A 287 -3.78 -13.05 -9.96
C ASN A 287 -3.11 -14.42 -9.84
N GLN A 288 -2.41 -14.89 -10.88
CA GLN A 288 -1.68 -16.15 -10.87
C GLN A 288 -0.45 -16.09 -9.95
N ILE A 289 0.33 -15.01 -10.05
CA ILE A 289 1.49 -14.74 -9.18
C ILE A 289 1.05 -14.70 -7.72
N LEU A 290 0.03 -13.89 -7.42
CA LEU A 290 -0.55 -13.77 -6.08
C LEU A 290 -1.03 -15.12 -5.56
N SER A 291 -1.81 -15.88 -6.35
CA SER A 291 -2.35 -17.15 -5.89
C SER A 291 -1.27 -18.18 -5.56
N LYS A 292 -0.13 -18.17 -6.26
CA LYS A 292 1.01 -19.04 -5.91
C LYS A 292 1.57 -18.69 -4.52
N MET A 293 1.78 -17.39 -4.27
CA MET A 293 2.25 -16.88 -2.97
C MET A 293 1.25 -17.16 -1.84
N MET A 294 -0.04 -16.92 -2.07
CA MET A 294 -1.10 -17.19 -1.09
C MET A 294 -1.24 -18.69 -0.77
N ASN A 295 -1.01 -19.58 -1.74
CA ASN A 295 -0.98 -21.02 -1.50
C ASN A 295 0.20 -21.47 -0.61
N PHE A 296 1.27 -20.68 -0.54
CA PHE A 296 2.35 -20.89 0.43
C PHE A 296 1.90 -20.47 1.84
N PHE A 297 1.32 -19.26 1.99
CA PHE A 297 0.82 -18.78 3.28
C PHE A 297 -0.28 -19.66 3.86
N LEU A 298 -1.17 -20.20 3.02
CA LEU A 298 -2.24 -21.11 3.45
C LEU A 298 -1.72 -22.39 4.14
N LYS A 299 -0.46 -22.76 3.90
CA LYS A 299 0.19 -23.95 4.51
C LYS A 299 0.94 -23.61 5.80
N GLN A 300 1.10 -22.34 6.13
CA GLN A 300 1.77 -21.92 7.36
C GLN A 300 0.78 -21.98 8.53
N GLY A 301 1.27 -22.32 9.72
CA GLY A 301 0.46 -22.24 10.94
C GLY A 301 0.22 -20.79 11.37
N SER A 302 1.22 -19.93 11.17
CA SER A 302 1.17 -18.48 11.36
C SER A 302 2.11 -17.80 10.36
N ILE A 303 1.85 -16.53 10.07
CA ILE A 303 2.71 -15.73 9.19
C ILE A 303 3.81 -15.08 10.02
N ALA A 304 5.04 -15.53 9.81
CA ALA A 304 6.23 -14.98 10.44
C ALA A 304 6.64 -13.65 9.81
N GLU A 305 7.43 -12.89 10.57
CA GLU A 305 8.13 -11.69 10.13
C GLU A 305 9.27 -12.05 9.15
N GLY A 306 8.87 -12.33 7.91
CA GLY A 306 9.76 -12.60 6.80
C GLY A 306 10.11 -14.07 6.59
N TYR A 307 10.48 -14.38 5.35
CA TYR A 307 10.80 -15.74 4.91
C TYR A 307 11.96 -15.73 3.91
N THR A 308 12.82 -16.74 3.96
CA THR A 308 13.65 -17.07 2.81
C THR A 308 12.76 -17.40 1.61
N LEU A 309 13.27 -17.25 0.39
CA LEU A 309 12.48 -17.59 -0.80
C LEU A 309 12.13 -19.08 -0.90
N SER A 310 12.86 -19.96 -0.21
CA SER A 310 12.49 -21.39 -0.08
C SER A 310 11.36 -21.64 0.93
N GLY A 311 10.97 -20.62 1.71
CA GLY A 311 9.85 -20.67 2.65
C GLY A 311 10.24 -20.95 4.10
N GLN A 312 11.52 -20.77 4.48
CA GLN A 312 11.93 -20.87 5.89
C GLN A 312 11.71 -19.54 6.59
N PRO A 313 11.08 -19.50 7.78
CA PRO A 313 10.92 -18.26 8.54
C PRO A 313 12.26 -17.61 8.86
N LEU A 314 12.37 -16.29 8.69
CA LEU A 314 13.54 -15.51 9.10
C LEU A 314 13.50 -15.14 10.59
N SER A 315 12.30 -15.14 11.16
CA SER A 315 12.00 -14.82 12.56
C SER A 315 10.89 -15.76 13.05
N GLN A 316 10.73 -15.85 14.37
CA GLN A 316 9.57 -16.50 15.01
C GLN A 316 8.48 -15.49 15.40
N ASN A 317 8.76 -14.20 15.26
CA ASN A 317 7.81 -13.14 15.60
C ASN A 317 6.70 -13.05 14.54
N LEU A 318 5.51 -12.65 14.99
CA LEU A 318 4.44 -12.18 14.12
C LEU A 318 4.58 -10.67 13.96
N SER A 319 4.12 -10.15 12.84
CA SER A 319 4.11 -8.71 12.62
C SER A 319 2.98 -8.26 11.71
N LYS A 320 2.34 -7.13 12.07
CA LYS A 320 1.18 -6.59 11.36
C LYS A 320 1.50 -6.26 9.90
N ASN A 321 2.70 -5.77 9.61
CA ASN A 321 3.11 -5.43 8.24
C ASN A 321 3.24 -6.66 7.31
N PHE A 322 3.41 -7.87 7.84
CA PHE A 322 3.39 -9.12 7.06
C PHE A 322 1.99 -9.73 6.98
N SER A 323 1.25 -9.73 8.09
CA SER A 323 -0.08 -10.33 8.17
C SER A 323 -1.16 -9.50 7.46
N ALA A 324 -1.14 -8.17 7.59
CA ALA A 324 -2.21 -7.33 7.05
C ALA A 324 -2.30 -7.42 5.51
N PRO A 325 -1.20 -7.29 4.73
CA PRO A 325 -1.27 -7.47 3.27
C PRO A 325 -1.80 -8.83 2.83
N VAL A 326 -1.49 -9.89 3.58
CA VAL A 326 -2.01 -11.24 3.32
C VAL A 326 -3.50 -11.34 3.65
N LEU A 327 -3.96 -10.72 4.74
CA LEU A 327 -5.38 -10.59 5.08
C LEU A 327 -6.16 -9.92 3.94
N PHE A 328 -5.68 -8.78 3.44
CA PHE A 328 -6.33 -8.09 2.32
C PHE A 328 -6.44 -9.00 1.09
N ALA A 329 -5.34 -9.66 0.71
CA ALA A 329 -5.33 -10.57 -0.43
C ALA A 329 -6.23 -11.79 -0.24
N ALA A 330 -6.36 -12.29 1.00
CA ALA A 330 -7.22 -13.42 1.34
C ALA A 330 -8.70 -13.06 1.22
N ASP A 331 -9.10 -11.87 1.67
CA ASP A 331 -10.48 -11.40 1.64
C ASP A 331 -11.05 -11.30 0.20
N GLN A 332 -10.20 -11.03 -0.78
CA GLN A 332 -10.62 -10.97 -2.19
C GLN A 332 -11.03 -12.33 -2.78
N LYS A 333 -10.69 -13.46 -2.14
CA LYS A 333 -10.87 -14.80 -2.71
C LYS A 333 -11.32 -15.81 -1.66
N LYS A 334 -12.54 -16.35 -1.84
CA LYS A 334 -13.12 -17.38 -0.96
C LYS A 334 -12.20 -18.58 -0.65
N ALA A 335 -11.32 -18.95 -1.59
CA ALA A 335 -10.36 -20.04 -1.41
C ALA A 335 -9.38 -19.82 -0.25
N TYR A 336 -9.21 -18.59 0.23
CA TYR A 336 -8.30 -18.20 1.29
C TYR A 336 -9.03 -17.80 2.60
N GLY A 337 -10.29 -18.20 2.78
CA GLY A 337 -11.07 -17.86 3.99
C GLY A 337 -10.43 -18.25 5.32
N ASN A 338 -9.61 -19.31 5.34
CA ASN A 338 -8.83 -19.66 6.54
C ASN A 338 -7.81 -18.57 6.90
N LEU A 339 -7.13 -17.98 5.90
CA LEU A 339 -6.20 -16.86 6.12
C LEU A 339 -6.93 -15.59 6.58
N VAL A 340 -8.16 -15.35 6.11
CA VAL A 340 -8.98 -14.26 6.67
C VAL A 340 -9.19 -14.48 8.16
N THR A 341 -9.50 -15.72 8.57
CA THR A 341 -9.72 -16.07 9.97
C THR A 341 -8.44 -15.93 10.80
N THR A 342 -7.31 -16.45 10.31
CA THR A 342 -6.05 -16.43 11.07
C THR A 342 -5.42 -15.06 11.13
N GLU A 343 -5.51 -14.25 10.07
CA GLU A 343 -4.82 -12.95 9.99
C GLU A 343 -5.68 -11.77 10.47
N SER A 344 -6.98 -11.95 10.76
CA SER A 344 -7.86 -10.90 11.30
C SER A 344 -7.39 -10.35 12.67
N TRP A 345 -6.44 -11.01 13.34
CA TRP A 345 -5.83 -10.50 14.56
C TRP A 345 -5.27 -9.09 14.39
N VAL A 346 -4.74 -8.74 13.21
CA VAL A 346 -4.17 -7.40 12.97
C VAL A 346 -5.20 -6.28 13.13
N ILE A 347 -6.44 -6.53 12.71
CA ILE A 347 -7.54 -5.57 12.85
C ILE A 347 -8.02 -5.53 14.31
N ASN A 348 -8.13 -6.71 14.93
CA ASN A 348 -8.60 -6.84 16.32
C ASN A 348 -7.63 -6.22 17.34
N ASP A 349 -6.33 -6.29 17.07
CA ASP A 349 -5.28 -5.71 17.92
C ASP A 349 -5.25 -4.16 17.81
N GLY A 350 -5.85 -3.60 16.75
CA GLY A 350 -5.99 -2.16 16.56
C GLY A 350 -4.65 -1.44 16.28
N VAL A 351 -4.61 -0.14 16.53
CA VAL A 351 -3.40 0.70 16.35
C VAL A 351 -2.62 0.74 17.68
N SER A 352 -1.40 0.18 17.71
CA SER A 352 -0.54 0.15 18.89
C SER A 352 0.19 1.48 19.16
N LYS A 353 0.30 2.35 18.15
CA LYS A 353 0.91 3.70 18.16
C LYS A 353 2.44 3.72 18.17
N ASN A 354 3.09 2.57 18.33
CA ASN A 354 4.55 2.43 18.33
C ASN A 354 5.09 1.61 17.13
N ASP A 355 4.23 0.92 16.38
CA ASP A 355 4.58 0.24 15.13
C ASP A 355 3.98 1.00 13.95
N TYR A 356 4.64 2.09 13.54
CA TYR A 356 4.17 2.92 12.42
C TYR A 356 3.82 2.06 11.20
N TYR A 357 4.69 1.12 10.82
CA TYR A 357 4.55 0.43 9.55
C TYR A 357 3.41 -0.60 9.60
N GLY A 358 3.35 -1.40 10.65
CA GLY A 358 2.28 -2.36 10.87
C GLY A 358 0.92 -1.70 11.08
N ASP A 359 0.84 -0.63 11.86
CA ASP A 359 -0.41 0.09 12.10
C ASP A 359 -0.90 0.84 10.85
N THR A 360 0.01 1.37 10.04
CA THR A 360 -0.33 2.03 8.77
C THR A 360 -0.90 1.05 7.75
N LEU A 361 -0.24 -0.11 7.57
CA LEU A 361 -0.75 -1.14 6.65
C LEU A 361 -2.07 -1.74 7.15
N THR A 362 -2.21 -1.96 8.46
CA THR A 362 -3.48 -2.37 9.08
C THR A 362 -4.58 -1.36 8.82
N THR A 363 -4.30 -0.06 8.99
CA THR A 363 -5.26 1.03 8.74
C THR A 363 -5.69 1.08 7.27
N LEU A 364 -4.72 1.05 6.33
CA LEU A 364 -5.02 1.01 4.90
C LEU A 364 -5.94 -0.16 4.54
N ILE A 365 -5.66 -1.34 5.09
CA ILE A 365 -6.35 -2.58 4.74
C ILE A 365 -7.76 -2.62 5.35
N THR A 366 -7.90 -2.23 6.62
CA THR A 366 -9.21 -2.03 7.25
C THR A 366 -10.08 -1.07 6.43
N LEU A 367 -9.52 0.02 5.90
CA LEU A 367 -10.26 0.99 5.09
C LEU A 367 -10.51 0.53 3.63
N GLN A 368 -9.83 -0.50 3.13
CA GLN A 368 -9.93 -0.94 1.74
C GLN A 368 -10.74 -2.22 1.55
N MET A 369 -10.82 -3.10 2.55
CA MET A 369 -11.57 -4.37 2.45
C MET A 369 -13.07 -4.17 2.18
N ASP A 370 -13.64 -3.04 2.58
CA ASP A 370 -15.10 -2.82 2.55
C ASP A 370 -15.58 -1.72 1.59
N GLN A 371 -14.90 -1.52 0.46
CA GLN A 371 -15.35 -0.57 -0.59
C GLN A 371 -16.58 -1.05 -1.41
N LYS A 372 -17.58 -1.70 -0.79
CA LYS A 372 -18.78 -2.21 -1.50
C LYS A 372 -19.96 -1.26 -1.50
#